data_AF-A0A6P7GZ46-F1
#
_entry.id   AF-A0A6P7GZ46-F1
#
_cell.length_a   1.000
_cell.length_b   1.000
_cell.length_c   1.000
_cell.angle_alpha   90.00
_cell.angle_beta   90.00
_cell.angle_gamma   90.00
#
_symmetry.space_group_name_H-M   'P 1'
#
loop_
_entity.id
_entity.type
_entity.pdbx_description
1 polymer ?
#
loop_
_entity_poly.entity_id
_entity_poly.type
_entity_poly.pdbx_seq_one_letter_code
_entity_poly.pdbx_strand_id
1 'polypeptide(L)'
;MGTRTWEQEPEFKGWLKSSKKGSNFAFCKACNKDFICGKSEIQKHYLGKLHIKLVKSLKTQKTLTDMSTYVEKNPLAKKIKTAEIRIAAYAVEHNILFSSLDHLSEIIRTSFTDPEVAKNFTCSRTKVAAIVSNVLGQYSFETSIELLRSKKFSLIVDESTDKGSIKHLALVARIFHVNKIIDLFFGLRAIANATADELYNTI
;
A
#
# COMPACT_ATOMS: atom_id res chain seq x y z
N MET A 1 42.17 -38.47 -15.13
CA MET A 1 41.27 -37.61 -14.32
C MET A 1 41.16 -36.26 -15.01
N GLY A 2 40.10 -36.03 -15.78
CA GLY A 2 39.93 -34.79 -16.56
C GLY A 2 39.53 -33.62 -15.67
N THR A 3 40.40 -32.63 -15.55
CA THR A 3 40.15 -31.38 -14.82
C THR A 3 38.99 -30.62 -15.44
N ARG A 4 38.00 -30.24 -14.62
CA ARG A 4 36.78 -29.50 -15.00
C ARG A 4 37.12 -28.04 -15.31
N THR A 5 37.81 -27.80 -16.41
CA THR A 5 38.31 -26.47 -16.82
C THR A 5 37.20 -25.43 -17.00
N TRP A 6 35.98 -25.85 -17.32
CA TRP A 6 34.81 -24.98 -17.45
C TRP A 6 34.27 -24.45 -16.10
N GLU A 7 34.61 -25.05 -14.95
CA GLU A 7 34.22 -24.53 -13.63
C GLU A 7 34.97 -23.23 -13.29
N GLN A 8 36.09 -22.95 -13.96
CA GLN A 8 36.90 -21.75 -13.76
C GLN A 8 36.61 -20.62 -14.75
N GLU A 9 35.83 -20.89 -15.80
CA GLU A 9 35.50 -19.90 -16.82
C GLU A 9 34.44 -18.90 -16.29
N PRO A 10 34.70 -17.58 -16.31
CA PRO A 10 33.78 -16.57 -15.80
C PRO A 10 32.41 -16.60 -16.50
N GLU A 11 32.39 -16.99 -17.78
CA GLU A 11 31.20 -17.07 -18.64
C GLU A 11 30.17 -18.12 -18.19
N PHE A 12 30.60 -19.16 -17.49
CA PHE A 12 29.73 -20.25 -17.02
C PHE A 12 29.38 -20.12 -15.53
N LYS A 13 29.94 -19.12 -14.85
CA LYS A 13 29.77 -18.88 -13.41
C LYS A 13 28.36 -18.39 -13.10
N GLY A 14 27.68 -19.10 -12.20
CA GLY A 14 26.36 -18.71 -11.67
C GLY A 14 25.20 -19.62 -12.11
N TRP A 15 25.21 -20.13 -13.34
CA TRP A 15 24.12 -20.97 -13.87
C TRP A 15 24.52 -22.44 -14.09
N LEU A 16 25.81 -22.77 -14.25
CA LEU A 16 26.30 -24.13 -14.48
C LEU A 16 26.83 -24.76 -13.17
N LYS A 17 26.55 -26.04 -12.92
CA LYS A 17 27.12 -26.85 -11.81
C LYS A 17 27.33 -28.31 -12.24
N SER A 18 28.12 -29.08 -11.50
CA SER A 18 28.30 -30.51 -11.76
C SER A 18 26.98 -31.28 -11.56
N SER A 19 26.69 -32.22 -12.47
CA SER A 19 25.49 -33.06 -12.38
C SER A 19 25.66 -34.18 -11.36
N LYS A 20 24.54 -34.67 -10.81
CA LYS A 20 24.49 -35.88 -9.99
C LYS A 20 24.60 -37.18 -10.81
N LYS A 21 24.47 -37.11 -12.15
CA LYS A 21 24.44 -38.28 -13.05
C LYS A 21 25.82 -38.83 -13.43
N GLY A 22 26.91 -38.23 -12.93
CA GLY A 22 28.27 -38.70 -13.14
C GLY A 22 29.20 -37.64 -13.72
N SER A 23 30.48 -37.99 -13.84
CA SER A 23 31.57 -37.06 -14.22
C SER A 23 31.44 -36.46 -15.63
N ASN A 24 30.64 -37.08 -16.51
CA ASN A 24 30.46 -36.65 -17.90
C ASN A 24 29.23 -35.76 -18.09
N PHE A 25 28.55 -35.34 -17.02
CA PHE A 25 27.34 -34.53 -17.10
C PHE A 25 27.47 -33.22 -16.33
N ALA A 26 26.96 -32.15 -16.94
CA ALA A 26 26.80 -30.84 -16.32
C ALA A 26 25.31 -30.54 -16.13
N PHE A 27 24.99 -29.70 -15.15
CA PHE A 27 23.63 -29.32 -14.81
C PHE A 27 23.47 -27.80 -14.90
N CYS A 28 22.44 -27.36 -15.62
CA CYS A 28 22.07 -25.96 -15.70
C CYS A 28 20.99 -25.63 -14.66
N LYS A 29 21.29 -24.70 -13.74
CA LYS A 29 20.35 -24.17 -12.73
C LYS A 29 19.21 -23.38 -13.36
N ALA A 30 19.49 -22.61 -14.42
CA ALA A 30 18.48 -21.80 -15.10
C ALA A 30 17.47 -22.66 -15.89
N CYS A 31 17.92 -23.76 -16.48
CA CYS A 31 17.10 -24.66 -17.30
C CYS A 31 16.59 -25.89 -16.54
N ASN A 32 17.09 -26.14 -15.33
CA ASN A 32 16.85 -27.33 -14.51
C ASN A 32 17.04 -28.66 -15.28
N LYS A 33 18.14 -28.78 -16.04
CA LYS A 33 18.42 -29.94 -16.91
C LYS A 33 19.88 -30.36 -16.83
N ASP A 34 20.10 -31.67 -16.89
CA ASP A 34 21.41 -32.30 -17.11
C ASP A 34 21.70 -32.41 -18.61
N PHE A 35 22.97 -32.25 -18.98
CA PHE A 35 23.46 -32.44 -20.35
C PHE A 35 24.94 -32.87 -20.33
N ILE A 36 25.45 -33.31 -21.47
CA ILE A 36 26.83 -33.84 -21.57
C ILE A 36 27.85 -32.70 -21.39
N CYS A 37 28.87 -32.98 -20.58
CA CYS A 37 29.89 -32.05 -20.09
C CYS A 37 31.02 -31.82 -21.11
N GLY A 38 30.70 -31.36 -22.32
CA GLY A 38 31.67 -30.93 -23.33
C GLY A 38 31.65 -29.42 -23.55
N LYS A 39 32.80 -28.80 -23.84
CA LYS A 39 32.90 -27.33 -24.01
C LYS A 39 31.97 -26.83 -25.13
N SER A 40 31.91 -27.57 -26.24
CA SER A 40 31.03 -27.27 -27.39
C SER A 40 29.55 -27.39 -27.03
N GLU A 41 29.19 -28.37 -26.20
CA GLU A 41 27.83 -28.67 -25.75
C GLU A 41 27.34 -27.61 -24.75
N ILE A 42 28.23 -27.16 -23.85
CA ILE A 42 27.99 -26.05 -22.94
C ILE A 42 27.74 -24.76 -23.72
N GLN A 43 28.57 -24.45 -24.72
CA GLN A 43 28.38 -23.27 -25.57
C GLN A 43 27.07 -23.33 -26.37
N LYS A 44 26.72 -24.48 -26.96
CA LYS A 44 25.44 -24.67 -27.66
C LYS A 44 24.24 -24.48 -26.72
N HIS A 45 24.34 -24.95 -25.47
CA HIS A 45 23.30 -24.73 -24.48
C HIS A 45 23.15 -23.25 -24.09
N TYR A 46 24.29 -22.58 -23.82
CA TYR A 46 24.35 -21.17 -23.43
C TYR A 46 23.72 -20.25 -24.49
N LEU A 47 24.02 -20.50 -25.77
CA LEU A 47 23.46 -19.75 -26.91
C LEU A 47 22.02 -20.17 -27.26
N GLY A 48 21.48 -21.20 -26.61
CA GLY A 48 20.14 -21.71 -26.88
C GLY A 48 19.03 -20.74 -26.49
N LYS A 49 18.03 -20.58 -27.37
CA LYS A 49 16.87 -19.69 -27.16
C LYS A 49 16.15 -19.94 -25.83
N LEU A 50 16.02 -21.21 -25.42
CA LEU A 50 15.38 -21.59 -24.16
C LEU A 50 16.17 -21.09 -22.95
N HIS A 51 17.49 -21.28 -22.94
CA HIS A 51 18.36 -20.82 -21.86
C HIS A 51 18.30 -19.30 -21.72
N ILE A 52 18.45 -18.56 -22.83
CA ILE A 52 18.39 -17.10 -22.85
C ILE A 52 17.05 -16.60 -22.30
N LYS A 53 15.93 -17.22 -22.70
CA LYS A 53 14.58 -16.85 -22.22
C LYS A 53 14.43 -17.07 -20.71
N LEU A 54 14.88 -18.22 -20.21
CA LEU A 54 14.78 -18.56 -18.78
C LEU A 54 15.69 -17.69 -17.92
N VAL A 55 16.92 -17.43 -18.35
CA VAL A 55 17.84 -16.52 -17.64
C VAL A 55 17.29 -15.10 -17.59
N LYS A 56 16.72 -14.60 -18.70
CA LYS A 56 16.03 -13.30 -18.71
C LYS A 56 14.86 -13.28 -17.73
N SER A 57 14.03 -14.32 -17.70
CA SER A 57 12.90 -14.41 -16.76
C SER A 57 13.34 -14.42 -15.29
N LEU A 58 14.44 -15.11 -14.97
CA LEU A 58 14.98 -15.20 -13.62
C LEU A 58 15.59 -13.88 -13.16
N LYS A 59 16.21 -13.10 -14.05
CA LYS A 59 16.69 -11.75 -13.73
C LYS A 59 15.56 -10.77 -13.42
N THR A 60 14.39 -10.96 -14.01
CA THR A 60 13.22 -10.09 -13.81
C THR A 60 12.40 -10.48 -12.57
N GLN A 61 12.61 -11.69 -12.03
CA GLN A 61 11.95 -12.12 -10.79
C GLN A 61 12.59 -11.43 -9.58
N LYS A 62 11.81 -10.57 -8.91
CA LYS A 62 12.21 -9.97 -7.64
C LYS A 62 12.35 -11.05 -6.58
N THR A 63 13.42 -10.96 -5.79
CA THR A 63 13.71 -11.89 -4.70
C THR A 63 12.90 -11.53 -3.45
N LEU A 64 12.65 -12.49 -2.56
CA LEU A 64 11.96 -12.22 -1.28
C LEU A 64 12.72 -11.19 -0.41
N THR A 65 14.04 -11.09 -0.59
CA THR A 65 14.91 -10.08 0.03
C THR A 65 14.66 -8.66 -0.49
N ASP A 66 14.07 -8.48 -1.68
CA ASP A 66 13.66 -7.15 -2.17
C ASP A 66 12.42 -6.62 -1.43
N MET A 67 11.74 -7.46 -0.65
CA MET A 67 10.55 -7.08 0.10
C MET A 67 10.90 -6.44 1.46
N SER A 68 12.05 -6.78 2.05
CA SER A 68 12.51 -6.18 3.31
C SER A 68 13.08 -4.76 3.12
N THR A 69 13.66 -4.46 1.96
CA THR A 69 14.15 -3.12 1.62
C THR A 69 13.03 -2.16 1.19
N TYR A 70 11.83 -2.66 0.86
CA TYR A 70 10.66 -1.80 0.61
C TYR A 70 10.23 -1.01 1.87
N VAL A 71 10.58 -1.51 3.05
CA VAL A 71 10.30 -0.86 4.34
C VAL A 71 11.32 0.24 4.68
N GLU A 72 12.48 0.25 4.02
CA GLU A 72 13.47 1.33 4.15
C GLU A 72 13.08 2.57 3.34
N LYS A 73 12.15 3.33 3.94
CA LYS A 73 11.90 4.79 3.84
C LYS A 73 12.62 5.50 2.69
N ASN A 74 12.04 5.45 1.49
CA ASN A 74 12.28 6.48 0.48
C ASN A 74 11.83 7.85 1.05
N PRO A 75 12.75 8.80 1.35
CA PRO A 75 12.40 10.08 1.96
C PRO A 75 11.46 10.90 1.08
N LEU A 76 11.58 10.77 -0.25
CA LEU A 76 10.69 11.40 -1.21
C LEU A 76 9.27 10.82 -1.12
N ALA A 77 9.14 9.50 -1.04
CA ALA A 77 7.83 8.84 -0.90
C ALA A 77 7.10 9.29 0.37
N LYS A 78 7.83 9.49 1.48
CA LYS A 78 7.27 10.07 2.72
C LYS A 78 6.77 11.50 2.48
N LYS A 79 7.57 12.35 1.85
CA LYS A 79 7.19 13.74 1.53
C LYS A 79 5.95 13.81 0.65
N ILE A 80 5.86 12.94 -0.37
CA ILE A 80 4.67 12.83 -1.24
C ILE A 80 3.45 12.47 -0.40
N LYS A 81 3.50 11.37 0.36
CA LYS A 81 2.38 10.95 1.21
C LYS A 81 1.95 12.03 2.21
N THR A 82 2.90 12.75 2.82
CA THR A 82 2.59 13.87 3.71
C THR A 82 1.87 15.01 2.99
N ALA A 83 2.27 15.36 1.76
CA ALA A 83 1.58 16.36 0.96
C ALA A 83 0.15 15.93 0.62
N GLU A 84 -0.04 14.67 0.23
CA GLU A 84 -1.36 14.11 -0.11
C GLU A 84 -2.32 14.13 1.07
N ILE A 85 -1.86 13.75 2.27
CA ILE A 85 -2.65 13.80 3.51
C ILE A 85 -3.03 15.25 3.84
N ARG A 86 -2.11 16.20 3.69
CA ARG A 86 -2.39 17.63 3.95
C ARG A 86 -3.45 18.20 3.00
N ILE A 87 -3.35 17.89 1.71
CA ILE A 87 -4.36 18.33 0.72
C ILE A 87 -5.72 17.68 1.00
N ALA A 88 -5.74 16.39 1.37
CA ALA A 88 -6.99 15.71 1.75
C ALA A 88 -7.62 16.34 3.00
N ALA A 89 -6.82 16.64 4.03
CA ALA A 89 -7.29 17.31 5.24
C ALA A 89 -7.83 18.71 4.94
N TYR A 90 -7.11 19.50 4.15
CA TYR A 90 -7.55 20.83 3.68
C TYR A 90 -8.88 20.76 2.93
N ALA A 91 -9.05 19.76 2.05
CA ALA A 91 -10.28 19.59 1.31
C ALA A 91 -11.48 19.31 2.23
N VAL A 92 -11.30 18.49 3.26
CA VAL A 92 -12.34 18.22 4.26
C VAL A 92 -12.64 19.45 5.11
N GLU A 93 -11.61 20.12 5.62
CA GLU A 93 -11.73 21.29 6.49
C GLU A 93 -12.50 22.45 5.83
N HIS A 94 -12.30 22.64 4.52
CA HIS A 94 -12.95 23.70 3.75
C HIS A 94 -14.15 23.22 2.93
N ASN A 95 -14.64 22.00 3.16
CA ASN A 95 -15.78 21.43 2.43
C ASN A 95 -15.63 21.51 0.89
N ILE A 96 -14.42 21.24 0.39
CA ILE A 96 -14.09 21.25 -1.03
C ILE A 96 -14.55 19.94 -1.66
N LEU A 97 -15.27 20.04 -2.77
CA LEU A 97 -15.67 18.86 -3.53
C LEU A 97 -14.44 18.09 -4.02
N PHE A 98 -14.42 16.78 -3.74
CA PHE A 98 -13.28 15.94 -4.13
C PHE A 98 -13.08 15.85 -5.65
N SER A 99 -14.13 16.12 -6.45
CA SER A 99 -14.04 16.24 -7.91
C SER A 99 -13.13 17.39 -8.36
N SER A 100 -13.08 18.49 -7.62
CA SER A 100 -12.19 19.61 -7.91
C SER A 100 -10.71 19.26 -7.74
N LEU A 101 -10.41 18.21 -6.96
CA LEU A 101 -9.04 17.75 -6.74
C LEU A 101 -8.46 16.98 -7.92
N ASP A 102 -9.30 16.50 -8.84
CA ASP A 102 -8.84 15.88 -10.08
C ASP A 102 -8.02 16.90 -10.89
N HIS A 103 -8.58 18.09 -11.13
CA HIS A 103 -7.91 19.18 -11.81
C HIS A 103 -6.80 19.83 -10.97
N LEU A 104 -7.00 19.97 -9.65
CA LEU A 104 -5.96 20.52 -8.77
C LEU A 104 -4.68 19.67 -8.81
N SER A 105 -4.82 18.34 -8.86
CA SER A 105 -3.68 17.43 -8.93
C SER A 105 -2.85 17.62 -10.21
N GLU A 106 -3.51 17.95 -11.33
CA GLU A 106 -2.86 18.29 -12.59
C GLU A 106 -2.18 19.65 -12.54
N ILE A 107 -2.84 20.66 -11.98
CA ILE A 107 -2.27 22.01 -11.79
C ILE A 107 -1.01 21.93 -10.92
N ILE A 108 -1.04 21.16 -9.82
CA ILE A 108 0.14 20.96 -8.96
C ILE A 108 1.29 20.31 -9.72
N ARG A 109 1.01 19.33 -10.59
CA ARG A 109 2.07 18.68 -11.38
C ARG A 109 2.68 19.58 -12.45
N THR A 110 1.89 20.49 -13.03
CA THR A 110 2.28 21.30 -14.18
C THR A 110 2.83 22.68 -13.79
N SER A 111 2.32 23.26 -12.72
CA SER A 111 2.67 24.63 -12.29
C SER A 111 4.01 24.69 -11.55
N PHE A 112 4.47 23.58 -10.98
CA PHE A 112 5.70 23.53 -10.21
C PHE A 112 6.81 22.88 -11.04
N THR A 113 7.74 23.70 -11.53
CA THR A 113 8.83 23.28 -12.43
C THR A 113 9.85 22.36 -11.72
N ASP A 114 10.15 22.58 -10.43
CA ASP A 114 11.05 21.72 -9.63
C ASP A 114 10.71 21.56 -8.14
N PRO A 115 9.75 20.68 -7.86
CA PRO A 115 9.89 19.72 -6.76
C PRO A 115 9.51 18.31 -7.22
N GLU A 116 10.36 17.31 -6.96
CA GLU A 116 10.04 15.89 -7.23
C GLU A 116 8.73 15.44 -6.57
N VAL A 117 8.33 16.09 -5.46
CA VAL A 117 7.06 15.85 -4.78
C VAL A 117 5.86 16.23 -5.65
N ALA A 118 5.91 17.40 -6.30
CA ALA A 118 4.81 17.89 -7.13
C ALA A 118 4.70 17.06 -8.42
N LYS A 119 5.84 16.72 -9.04
CA LYS A 119 5.88 15.84 -10.24
C LYS A 119 5.24 14.48 -10.00
N ASN A 120 5.40 13.93 -8.80
CA ASN A 120 4.87 12.62 -8.40
C ASN A 120 3.55 12.70 -7.61
N PHE A 121 2.95 13.89 -7.49
CA PHE A 121 1.69 14.06 -6.78
C PHE A 121 0.53 13.47 -7.58
N THR A 122 -0.17 12.47 -7.03
CA THR A 122 -1.22 11.72 -7.75
C THR A 122 -2.53 11.70 -6.96
N CYS A 123 -2.72 12.67 -6.06
CA CYS A 123 -3.87 12.72 -5.17
C CYS A 123 -5.06 13.43 -5.80
N SER A 124 -5.84 12.63 -6.53
CA SER A 124 -7.11 13.01 -7.15
C SER A 124 -8.28 12.48 -6.30
N ARG A 125 -9.52 12.59 -6.79
CA ARG A 125 -10.76 12.29 -6.05
C ARG A 125 -10.77 10.97 -5.28
N THR A 126 -10.46 9.87 -5.95
CA THR A 126 -10.54 8.52 -5.36
C THR A 126 -9.52 8.32 -4.26
N LYS A 127 -8.31 8.85 -4.46
CA LYS A 127 -7.22 8.79 -3.48
C LYS A 127 -7.52 9.65 -2.26
N VAL A 128 -8.07 10.85 -2.48
CA VAL A 128 -8.52 11.73 -1.39
C VAL A 128 -9.62 11.04 -0.58
N ALA A 129 -10.65 10.50 -1.23
CA ALA A 129 -11.72 9.76 -0.55
C ALA A 129 -11.15 8.59 0.29
N ALA A 130 -10.20 7.83 -0.27
CA ALA A 130 -9.56 6.74 0.46
C ALA A 130 -8.72 7.23 1.65
N ILE A 131 -7.98 8.33 1.52
CA ILE A 131 -7.21 8.94 2.62
C ILE A 131 -8.16 9.44 3.71
N VAL A 132 -9.23 10.14 3.33
CA VAL A 132 -10.21 10.69 4.27
C VAL A 132 -10.88 9.56 5.04
N SER A 133 -11.41 8.54 4.37
CA SER A 133 -12.13 7.45 5.04
C SER A 133 -11.22 6.52 5.83
N ASN A 134 -10.13 6.05 5.22
CA ASN A 134 -9.34 4.94 5.78
C ASN A 134 -8.15 5.40 6.62
N VAL A 135 -7.74 6.67 6.53
CA VAL A 135 -6.57 7.19 7.26
C VAL A 135 -7.01 8.25 8.26
N LEU A 136 -7.56 9.38 7.79
CA LEU A 136 -7.93 10.49 8.66
C LEU A 136 -9.13 10.13 9.55
N GLY A 137 -10.17 9.53 8.96
CA GLY A 137 -11.36 9.08 9.67
C GLY A 137 -11.04 8.05 10.73
N GLN A 138 -10.28 7.01 10.37
CA GLN A 138 -9.83 5.97 11.31
C GLN A 138 -8.99 6.56 12.46
N TYR A 139 -7.98 7.39 12.14
CA TYR A 139 -7.13 8.02 13.15
C TYR A 139 -7.92 8.91 14.11
N SER A 140 -8.84 9.73 13.57
CA SER A 140 -9.71 10.61 14.36
C SER A 140 -10.65 9.81 15.28
N PHE A 141 -11.21 8.71 14.77
CA PHE A 141 -12.09 7.83 15.54
C PHE A 141 -11.33 7.15 16.69
N GLU A 142 -10.17 6.57 16.42
CA GLU A 142 -9.32 5.94 17.45
C GLU A 142 -8.91 6.95 18.53
N THR A 143 -8.46 8.14 18.14
CA THR A 143 -8.12 9.22 19.06
C THR A 143 -9.31 9.64 19.91
N SER A 144 -10.51 9.71 19.32
CA SER A 144 -11.75 10.02 20.04
C SER A 144 -12.09 8.94 21.07
N ILE A 145 -11.94 7.66 20.72
CA ILE A 145 -12.15 6.53 21.64
C ILE A 145 -11.20 6.60 22.83
N GLU A 146 -9.91 6.83 22.60
CA GLU A 146 -8.91 6.97 23.67
C GLU A 146 -9.27 8.11 24.63
N LEU A 147 -9.79 9.20 24.08
CA LEU A 147 -10.20 10.36 24.86
C LEU A 147 -11.45 10.08 25.71
N LEU A 148 -12.43 9.38 25.15
CA LEU A 148 -13.66 8.98 25.85
C LEU A 148 -13.40 7.92 26.92
N ARG A 149 -12.40 7.06 26.76
CA ARG A 149 -11.99 6.09 27.79
C ARG A 149 -11.33 6.76 29.00
N SER A 150 -10.62 7.86 28.79
CA SER A 150 -9.83 8.52 29.84
C SER A 150 -10.58 9.64 30.56
N LYS A 151 -11.69 10.13 30.01
CA LYS A 151 -12.42 11.29 30.54
C LYS A 151 -13.90 11.01 30.70
N LYS A 152 -14.52 11.69 31.67
CA LYS A 152 -15.99 11.73 31.76
C LYS A 152 -16.54 12.50 30.55
N PHE A 153 -17.63 11.98 30.01
CA PHE A 153 -18.31 12.54 28.85
C PHE A 153 -19.82 12.45 29.00
N SER A 154 -20.54 13.29 28.27
CA SER A 154 -21.98 13.16 28.06
C SER A 154 -22.22 12.68 26.63
N LEU A 155 -23.11 11.72 26.44
CA LEU A 155 -23.52 11.26 25.11
C LEU A 155 -24.81 11.97 24.71
N ILE A 156 -24.78 12.65 23.58
CA ILE A 156 -25.93 13.26 22.91
C ILE A 156 -26.36 12.28 21.82
N VAL A 157 -27.61 11.86 21.89
CA VAL A 157 -28.21 10.92 20.96
C VAL A 157 -29.39 11.64 20.30
N ASP A 158 -29.37 11.74 18.97
CA ASP A 158 -30.41 12.42 18.20
C ASP A 158 -30.93 11.53 17.07
N GLU A 159 -32.25 11.44 16.92
CA GLU A 159 -32.90 10.64 15.88
C GLU A 159 -33.36 11.55 14.74
N SER A 160 -32.80 11.34 13.54
CA SER A 160 -33.26 12.03 12.34
C SER A 160 -34.03 11.08 11.42
N THR A 161 -35.18 11.54 10.95
CA THR A 161 -35.96 10.89 9.89
C THR A 161 -35.59 11.50 8.55
N ASP A 162 -34.91 10.74 7.69
CA ASP A 162 -34.87 11.06 6.26
C ASP A 162 -36.22 10.71 5.61
N LYS A 163 -36.53 11.23 4.42
CA LYS A 163 -37.78 10.92 3.70
C LYS A 163 -37.90 9.45 3.28
N GLY A 164 -36.84 8.65 3.44
CA GLY A 164 -36.85 7.20 3.29
C GLY A 164 -37.25 6.48 4.58
N SER A 165 -37.68 5.22 4.47
CA SER A 165 -38.11 4.40 5.63
C SER A 165 -37.00 4.03 6.62
N ILE A 166 -35.78 4.58 6.48
CA ILE A 166 -34.62 4.29 7.33
C ILE A 166 -34.36 5.51 8.20
N LYS A 167 -34.42 5.29 9.52
CA LYS A 167 -34.08 6.32 10.51
C LYS A 167 -32.59 6.30 10.79
N HIS A 168 -32.02 7.44 11.16
CA HIS A 168 -30.61 7.54 11.50
C HIS A 168 -30.44 8.08 12.91
N LEU A 169 -29.59 7.40 13.68
CA LEU A 169 -29.20 7.77 15.03
C LEU A 169 -27.83 8.45 14.99
N ALA A 170 -27.81 9.74 15.28
CA ALA A 170 -26.58 10.52 15.41
C ALA A 170 -26.07 10.43 16.86
N LEU A 171 -24.79 10.08 17.01
CA LEU A 171 -24.12 9.96 18.29
C LEU A 171 -23.02 11.03 18.37
N VAL A 172 -23.12 11.92 19.36
CA VAL A 172 -22.14 12.98 19.62
C VAL A 172 -21.72 12.92 21.08
N ALA A 173 -20.43 12.75 21.33
CA ALA A 173 -19.89 12.74 22.68
C ALA A 173 -19.34 14.13 23.04
N ARG A 174 -19.85 14.72 24.12
CA ARG A 174 -19.41 16.01 24.65
C ARG A 174 -18.45 15.78 25.81
N ILE A 175 -17.27 16.39 25.73
CA ILE A 175 -16.21 16.27 26.74
C ILE A 175 -15.69 17.62 27.19
N PHE A 176 -15.11 17.66 28.39
CA PHE A 176 -14.30 18.78 28.86
C PHE A 176 -12.81 18.45 28.74
N HIS A 177 -12.11 19.13 27.83
CA HIS A 177 -10.70 18.89 27.54
C HIS A 177 -9.95 20.21 27.37
N VAL A 178 -8.83 20.37 28.07
CA VAL A 178 -7.94 21.55 28.00
C VAL A 178 -8.74 22.85 28.18
N ASN A 179 -9.53 22.90 29.26
CA ASN A 179 -10.36 24.03 29.64
C ASN A 179 -11.39 24.49 28.57
N LYS A 180 -11.79 23.57 27.68
CA LYS A 180 -12.80 23.79 26.64
C LYS A 180 -13.77 22.63 26.58
N ILE A 181 -15.01 22.94 26.21
CA ILE A 181 -16.01 21.93 25.85
C ILE A 181 -15.79 21.58 24.39
N ILE A 182 -15.67 20.28 24.09
CA ILE A 182 -15.47 19.76 22.74
C ILE A 182 -16.58 18.76 22.45
N ASP A 183 -17.19 18.89 21.28
CA ASP A 183 -18.16 17.95 20.75
C ASP A 183 -17.49 17.05 19.71
N LEU A 184 -17.49 15.75 19.97
CA LEU A 184 -16.91 14.73 19.13
C LEU A 184 -18.02 13.98 18.43
N PHE A 185 -18.07 14.07 17.10
CA PHE A 185 -18.96 13.22 16.32
C PHE A 185 -18.49 11.76 16.42
N PHE A 186 -19.31 10.92 17.03
CA PHE A 186 -18.97 9.53 17.31
C PHE A 186 -19.42 8.59 16.19
N GLY A 187 -20.58 8.88 15.60
CA GLY A 187 -21.06 8.13 14.44
C GLY A 187 -22.50 8.41 14.08
N LEU A 188 -22.87 7.90 12.90
CA LEU A 188 -24.24 7.81 12.43
C LEU A 188 -24.57 6.32 12.26
N ARG A 189 -25.67 5.86 12.85
CA ARG A 189 -26.14 4.48 12.74
C ARG A 189 -27.51 4.46 12.09
N ALA A 190 -27.67 3.65 11.05
CA ALA A 190 -28.98 3.38 10.48
C ALA A 190 -29.73 2.43 11.42
N ILE A 191 -30.97 2.78 11.78
CA ILE A 191 -31.88 1.95 12.57
C ILE A 191 -33.19 1.76 11.80
N ALA A 192 -33.80 0.59 11.95
CA ALA A 192 -35.06 0.28 11.29
C ALA A 192 -36.23 0.87 12.08
N ASN A 193 -36.20 0.73 13.41
CA ASN A 193 -37.19 1.32 14.30
C ASN A 193 -36.53 2.08 15.45
N ALA A 194 -37.23 3.10 15.96
CA ALA A 194 -36.79 3.89 17.10
C ALA A 194 -37.41 3.37 18.41
N THR A 195 -37.46 2.05 18.60
CA THR A 195 -37.91 1.47 19.88
C THR A 195 -36.81 1.58 20.93
N ALA A 196 -37.17 1.60 22.21
CA ALA A 196 -36.20 1.73 23.30
C ALA A 196 -35.14 0.61 23.27
N ASP A 197 -35.55 -0.63 23.00
CA ASP A 197 -34.65 -1.77 22.91
C ASP A 197 -33.70 -1.68 21.71
N GLU A 198 -34.18 -1.23 20.55
CA GLU A 198 -33.35 -1.10 19.34
C GLU A 198 -32.30 0.01 19.51
N LEU A 199 -32.70 1.13 20.14
CA LEU A 199 -31.77 2.20 20.50
C LEU A 199 -30.72 1.74 21.50
N TYR A 200 -31.11 1.03 22.56
CA TYR A 200 -30.19 0.52 23.57
C TYR A 200 -29.15 -0.46 22.98
N ASN A 201 -29.57 -1.34 22.07
CA ASN A 201 -28.68 -2.31 21.44
C ASN A 201 -27.78 -1.70 20.35
N THR A 202 -28.10 -0.52 19.84
CA THR A 202 -27.35 0.15 18.76
C THR A 202 -26.20 1.01 19.29
N ILE A 203 -26.31 1.52 20.52
CA ILE A 203 -25.33 2.38 21.20
C ILE A 203 -24.24 1.52 21.83
#